data_AF-A0A257TIP0-F1
#
_entry.id   AF-A0A257TIP0-F1
#
_cell.length_a   1.000
_cell.length_b   1.000
_cell.length_c   1.000
_cell.angle_alpha   90.00
_cell.angle_beta   90.00
_cell.angle_gamma   90.00
#
_symmetry.space_group_name_H-M   'P 1'
#
loop_
_entity.id
_entity.type
_entity.pdbx_description
1 polymer ?
#
loop_
_entity_poly.entity_id
_entity_poly.type
_entity_poly.pdbx_seq_one_letter_code
_entity_poly.pdbx_strand_id
1 'polypeptide(L)'
;MSATEDPIVRSGRREALAALAIWLTAMTYTVGYCYQFGYRSGPASMKLIWGVPDWVLWGVVAPWTACTIAAGVLAFAFMADADLGEERAESDDLFEPAEQTDE
;
A
#
# COMPACT_ATOMS: atom_id res chain seq x y z
N MET A 1 22.51 -23.62 -3.24
CA MET A 1 22.34 -22.74 -4.43
C MET A 1 21.22 -21.78 -4.08
N SER A 2 21.55 -20.57 -3.61
CA SER A 2 20.53 -19.58 -3.29
C SER A 2 19.88 -19.19 -4.61
N ALA A 3 18.62 -19.57 -4.81
CA ALA A 3 17.85 -19.16 -5.97
C ALA A 3 17.95 -17.63 -6.08
N THR A 4 18.50 -17.15 -7.20
CA THR A 4 18.58 -15.72 -7.49
C THR A 4 17.15 -15.19 -7.52
N GLU A 5 16.71 -14.59 -6.41
CA GLU A 5 15.37 -14.05 -6.25
C GLU A 5 15.11 -13.01 -7.35
N ASP A 6 14.00 -13.17 -8.06
CA ASP A 6 13.59 -12.28 -9.13
C ASP A 6 13.56 -10.82 -8.60
N PRO A 7 14.25 -9.87 -9.26
CA PRO A 7 14.33 -8.49 -8.81
C PRO A 7 12.96 -7.84 -8.57
N ILE A 8 11.90 -8.26 -9.29
CA ILE A 8 10.52 -7.82 -9.10
C ILE A 8 9.96 -8.24 -7.73
N VAL A 9 10.22 -9.48 -7.31
CA VAL A 9 9.73 -10.00 -6.02
C VAL A 9 10.43 -9.28 -4.87
N ARG A 10 11.72 -8.96 -5.06
CA ARG A 10 12.51 -8.23 -4.06
C ARG A 10 12.09 -6.77 -3.91
N SER A 11 11.77 -6.06 -5.00
CA SER A 11 11.24 -4.69 -4.93
C SER A 11 9.83 -4.68 -4.32
N GLY A 12 8.94 -5.55 -4.81
CA GLY A 12 7.56 -5.66 -4.32
C GLY A 12 7.47 -6.00 -2.83
N ARG A 13 8.32 -6.90 -2.32
CA ARG A 13 8.38 -7.20 -0.87
C ARG A 13 8.76 -5.97 -0.03
N ARG A 14 9.72 -5.17 -0.51
CA ARG A 14 10.17 -3.97 0.20
C ARG A 14 9.08 -2.89 0.22
N GLU A 15 8.37 -2.72 -0.89
CA GLU A 15 7.25 -1.79 -1.01
C GLU A 15 6.07 -2.21 -0.13
N ALA A 16 5.72 -3.50 -0.13
CA ALA A 16 4.69 -4.05 0.76
C ALA A 16 5.05 -3.90 2.24
N LEU A 17 6.32 -4.12 2.61
CA LEU A 17 6.81 -3.88 3.97
C LEU A 17 6.73 -2.41 4.37
N ALA A 18 7.06 -1.48 3.46
CA ALA A 18 6.94 -0.05 3.71
C ALA A 18 5.48 0.36 3.95
N ALA A 19 4.56 -0.12 3.10
CA ALA A 19 3.12 0.09 3.29
C ALA A 19 2.64 -0.47 4.64
N LEU A 20 2.99 -1.72 4.95
CA LEU A 20 2.62 -2.36 6.22
C LEU A 20 3.13 -1.57 7.43
N ALA A 21 4.37 -1.08 7.38
CA ALA A 21 4.95 -0.27 8.45
C ALA A 21 4.16 1.04 8.67
N ILE A 22 3.80 1.74 7.59
CA ILE A 22 2.97 2.95 7.65
C ILE A 22 1.63 2.66 8.34
N TRP A 23 0.96 1.58 7.94
CA TRP A 23 -0.31 1.16 8.53
C TRP A 23 -0.17 0.80 10.02
N LEU A 24 0.87 0.05 10.40
CA LEU A 24 1.10 -0.32 11.80
C LEU A 24 1.41 0.90 12.68
N THR A 25 2.21 1.85 12.19
CA THR A 25 2.50 3.09 12.91
C THR A 25 1.22 3.90 13.13
N ALA A 26 0.38 4.03 12.10
CA ALA A 26 -0.89 4.75 12.22
C ALA A 26 -1.89 4.06 13.14
N MET A 27 -1.99 2.73 13.09
CA MET A 27 -2.81 1.95 14.02
C MET A 27 -2.35 2.17 15.46
N THR A 28 -1.04 2.05 15.71
CA THR A 28 -0.46 2.22 17.05
C THR A 28 -0.68 3.63 17.57
N TYR A 29 -0.48 4.64 16.72
CA TYR A 29 -0.74 6.04 17.07
C TYR A 29 -2.22 6.26 17.40
N THR A 30 -3.13 5.79 16.55
CA THR A 30 -4.58 5.97 16.73
C THR A 30 -5.05 5.35 18.05
N VAL A 31 -4.67 4.10 18.30
CA VAL A 31 -5.05 3.39 19.53
C VAL A 31 -4.46 4.06 20.76
N GLY A 32 -3.17 4.42 20.72
CA GLY A 32 -2.49 5.07 21.84
C GLY A 32 -3.08 6.44 22.17
N TYR A 33 -3.33 7.26 21.15
CA TYR A 33 -3.88 8.60 21.32
C TYR A 33 -5.33 8.54 21.82
N CYS A 34 -6.18 7.71 21.22
CA CYS A 34 -7.56 7.53 21.66
C CYS A 34 -7.66 6.94 23.08
N TYR A 35 -6.75 6.04 23.46
CA TYR A 35 -6.69 5.53 24.83
C TYR A 35 -6.34 6.62 25.85
N GLN A 36 -5.37 7.48 25.52
CA GLN A 36 -4.88 8.50 26.44
C GLN A 36 -5.81 9.71 26.55
N PHE A 37 -6.40 10.15 25.44
CA PHE A 37 -7.22 11.38 25.39
C PHE A 37 -8.73 11.12 25.30
N GLY A 38 -9.15 9.95 24.79
CA GLY A 38 -10.57 9.59 24.72
C GLY A 38 -11.09 8.99 26.03
N TYR A 39 -10.33 8.08 26.65
CA TYR A 39 -10.77 7.39 27.88
C TYR A 39 -10.27 8.04 29.17
N ARG A 40 -9.08 8.66 29.14
CA ARG A 40 -8.41 9.18 30.34
C ARG A 40 -8.67 10.66 30.61
N SER A 41 -9.10 11.42 29.61
CA SER A 41 -9.52 12.81 29.78
C SER A 41 -11.00 12.86 30.15
N GLY A 42 -11.34 13.48 31.28
CA GLY A 42 -12.73 13.62 31.72
C GLY A 42 -13.56 14.44 30.72
N PRO A 43 -14.88 14.16 30.58
CA PRO A 43 -15.75 14.79 29.57
C PRO A 43 -15.84 16.33 29.66
N ALA A 44 -15.39 16.94 30.76
CA ALA A 44 -15.36 18.38 30.95
C ALA A 44 -14.27 19.11 30.13
N SER A 45 -13.23 18.40 29.65
CA SER A 45 -12.16 19.00 28.84
C SER A 45 -12.31 18.75 27.33
N MET A 46 -13.34 18.04 26.90
CA MET A 46 -13.55 17.70 25.49
C MET A 46 -14.09 18.90 24.72
N LYS A 47 -13.28 19.46 23.81
CA LYS A 47 -13.75 20.48 22.88
C LYS A 47 -14.32 19.80 21.64
N LEU A 48 -15.57 20.14 21.32
CA LEU A 48 -16.20 19.73 20.07
C LEU A 48 -15.77 20.69 18.96
N ILE A 49 -15.06 20.17 17.97
CA ILE A 49 -14.68 20.88 16.75
C ILE A 49 -15.53 20.28 15.64
N TRP A 50 -16.37 21.09 14.97
CA TRP A 50 -17.30 20.63 13.92
C TRP A 50 -18.31 19.54 14.36
N GLY A 51 -18.66 19.50 15.65
CA GLY A 51 -19.58 18.50 16.20
C GLY A 51 -18.94 17.14 16.51
N VAL A 52 -17.63 16.99 16.30
CA VAL A 52 -16.84 15.82 16.70
C VAL A 52 -15.80 16.21 17.76
N PRO A 53 -15.43 15.32 18.69
CA PRO A 53 -14.41 15.61 19.69
C PRO A 53 -13.05 15.90 19.05
N ASP A 54 -12.31 16.87 19.60
CA ASP A 54 -10.96 17.23 19.17
C ASP A 54 -9.99 16.03 19.15
N TRP A 55 -10.09 15.14 20.12
CA TRP A 55 -9.25 13.94 20.19
C TRP A 55 -9.52 12.96 19.04
N VAL A 56 -10.70 12.98 18.42
CA VAL A 56 -11.00 12.17 17.22
C VAL A 56 -10.29 12.76 16.00
N LEU A 57 -10.26 14.09 15.88
CA LEU A 57 -9.55 14.76 14.79
C LEU A 57 -8.05 14.46 14.87
N TRP A 58 -7.44 14.61 16.04
CA TRP A 58 -6.01 14.36 16.21
C TRP A 58 -5.67 12.88 16.28
N GLY A 59 -6.52 12.06 16.88
CA GLY A 59 -6.28 10.63 17.05
C GLY A 59 -6.61 9.79 15.82
N VAL A 60 -7.55 10.21 14.97
CA VAL A 60 -8.03 9.42 13.82
C VAL A 60 -7.79 10.15 12.51
N VAL A 61 -8.22 11.41 12.36
CA VAL A 61 -8.12 12.10 11.07
C VAL A 61 -6.67 12.41 10.71
N ALA A 62 -5.87 12.91 11.65
CA ALA A 62 -4.46 13.23 11.41
C ALA A 62 -3.61 12.02 10.94
N PRO A 63 -3.61 10.85 11.64
CA PRO A 63 -2.84 9.70 11.16
C PRO A 63 -3.39 9.14 9.85
N TRP A 64 -4.70 9.21 9.61
CA TRP A 64 -5.29 8.77 8.36
C TRP A 64 -4.84 9.63 7.18
N THR A 65 -4.86 10.97 7.33
CA THR A 65 -4.30 11.90 6.33
C THR A 65 -2.81 11.66 6.11
N ALA A 66 -2.04 11.43 7.18
CA ALA A 66 -0.63 11.10 7.07
C ALA A 66 -0.40 9.79 6.28
N CYS A 67 -1.21 8.75 6.51
CA CYS A 67 -1.18 7.52 5.74
C CYS A 67 -1.50 7.75 4.26
N THR A 68 -2.54 8.53 3.95
CA THR A 68 -2.91 8.83 2.57
C THR A 68 -1.78 9.54 1.83
N ILE A 69 -1.14 10.52 2.49
CA ILE A 69 0.00 11.24 1.90
C ILE A 69 1.19 10.29 1.73
N ALA A 70 1.52 9.50 2.75
CA ALA A 70 2.64 8.57 2.68
C ALA A 70 2.43 7.49 1.61
N ALA A 71 1.22 6.95 1.49
CA ALA A 71 0.84 6.01 0.43
C ALA A 71 0.90 6.67 -0.95
N GLY A 72 0.44 7.91 -1.07
CA GLY A 72 0.57 8.70 -2.30
C GLY A 72 2.03 8.90 -2.68
N VAL A 73 2.89 9.29 -1.74
CA VAL A 73 4.33 9.45 -1.98
C VAL A 73 4.96 8.11 -2.39
N LEU A 74 4.60 7.01 -1.72
CA LEU A 74 5.10 5.68 -2.10
C LEU A 74 4.67 5.32 -3.53
N ALA A 75 3.40 5.55 -3.87
CA ALA A 75 2.86 5.26 -5.19
C ALA A 75 3.49 6.13 -6.30
N PHE A 76 3.61 7.44 -6.08
CA PHE A 76 4.06 8.37 -7.11
C PHE A 76 5.59 8.52 -7.22
N ALA A 77 6.33 8.30 -6.13
CA ALA A 77 7.77 8.54 -6.10
C ALA A 77 8.61 7.26 -5.97
N PHE A 78 8.04 6.14 -5.51
CA PHE A 78 8.81 4.92 -5.24
C PHE A 78 8.35 3.68 -6.03
N MET A 79 7.08 3.57 -6.41
CA MET A 79 6.62 2.52 -7.32
C MET A 79 7.12 2.82 -8.73
N ALA A 80 8.17 2.12 -9.15
CA ALA A 80 8.60 2.12 -10.54
C ALA A 80 7.65 1.20 -11.32
N ASP A 81 7.16 1.66 -12.48
CA ASP A 81 6.49 0.78 -13.43
C ASP A 81 7.49 -0.31 -13.83
N ALA A 82 7.24 -1.53 -13.37
CA ALA A 82 8.00 -2.69 -13.83
C ALA A 82 7.62 -2.92 -15.30
N ASP A 83 8.63 -3.00 -16.17
CA ASP A 83 8.44 -3.42 -17.55
C ASP A 83 7.88 -4.85 -17.52
N LEU A 84 6.56 -4.95 -17.65
CA LEU A 84 5.86 -6.19 -17.90
C LEU A 84 6.23 -6.56 -19.34
N GLY A 85 7.40 -7.19 -19.50
CA GLY A 85 7.99 -7.50 -20.80
C GLY A 85 6.96 -8.09 -21.77
N GLU A 86 7.23 -7.93 -23.08
CA GLU A 86 6.25 -8.06 -24.16
C GLU A 86 5.17 -9.13 -23.93
N GLU A 87 3.91 -8.72 -24.10
CA GLU A 87 2.75 -9.63 -24.11
C GLU A 87 3.11 -10.83 -24.99
N ARG A 88 3.28 -12.00 -24.36
CA ARG A 88 3.58 -13.24 -25.08
C ARG A 88 2.42 -13.46 -26.04
N ALA A 89 2.67 -13.21 -27.33
CA ALA A 89 1.68 -13.29 -28.40
C ALA A 89 0.85 -14.57 -28.24
N GLU A 90 -0.40 -14.40 -27.81
CA GLU A 90 -1.39 -15.44 -27.66
C GLU A 90 -1.92 -15.82 -29.06
N SER A 91 -1.07 -16.30 -29.97
CA SER A 91 -1.56 -16.77 -31.29
C SER A 91 -0.59 -17.55 -32.19
N ASP A 92 0.68 -17.81 -31.86
CA ASP A 92 1.58 -18.43 -32.85
C ASP A 92 1.50 -19.96 -32.96
N ASP A 93 0.82 -20.64 -32.03
CA ASP A 93 0.67 -22.10 -32.05
C ASP A 93 -0.67 -22.61 -32.63
N LEU A 94 -1.56 -21.73 -33.14
CA LEU A 94 -2.89 -22.16 -33.64
C LEU A 94 -2.94 -22.43 -35.16
N PHE A 95 -1.90 -22.10 -35.93
CA PHE A 95 -1.95 -22.34 -37.38
C PHE A 95 -0.58 -22.70 -37.96
N GLU A 96 -0.13 -23.93 -37.71
CA GLU A 96 0.87 -24.59 -38.55
C GLU A 96 0.11 -25.28 -39.71
N PRO A 97 0.02 -24.70 -40.92
CA PRO A 97 -0.46 -25.47 -42.06
C PRO A 97 0.62 -26.48 -42.39
N ALA A 98 0.27 -27.77 -42.33
CA ALA A 98 1.14 -28.84 -42.78
C ALA A 98 1.64 -28.52 -44.20
N GLU A 99 2.92 -28.17 -44.33
CA GLU A 99 3.58 -28.10 -45.63
C GLU A 99 3.55 -29.50 -46.23
N GLN A 100 2.62 -29.66 -47.16
CA GLN A 100 2.52 -30.76 -48.09
C GLN A 100 3.79 -30.74 -48.97
N THR A 101 4.70 -31.65 -48.67
CA THR A 101 5.86 -31.96 -49.51
C THR A 101 5.38 -32.84 -50.66
N ASP A 102 5.03 -32.20 -51.78
CA ASP A 102 4.97 -32.84 -53.09
C ASP A 102 6.33 -32.65 -53.78
N GLU A 103 7.18 -33.69 -53.78
CA GLU A 103 8.12 -34.07 -54.87
C GLU A 103 8.43 -35.57 -54.82
#